data_AF-A0A0H2RH78-F1
#
_entry.id   AF-A0A0H2RH78-F1
#
_cell.length_a   1.000
_cell.length_b   1.000
_cell.length_c   1.000
_cell.angle_alpha   90.00
_cell.angle_beta   90.00
_cell.angle_gamma   90.00
#
_symmetry.space_group_name_H-M   'P 1'
#
loop_
_entity.id
_entity.type
_entity.pdbx_description
1 polymer ?
#
loop_
_entity_poly.entity_id
_entity_poly.type
_entity_poly.pdbx_seq_one_letter_code
_entity_poly.pdbx_strand_id
1 'polypeptide(L)'
;GQADDALLNLRLSLRYKDSITQEQKLVAYGNRNRTRASTVLDRVRNLVNHWADTYRRARSALLALGMSESDKEFPNLAPEDVFLKMVYAPKELGTGTYTGSWIW
;
A
#
# COMPACT_ATOMS: atom_id res chain seq x y z
N GLY A 1 7.77 -11.39 12.81
CA GLY A 1 6.83 -11.08 13.90
C GLY A 1 5.57 -10.43 13.34
N GLN A 2 4.55 -10.16 14.17
CA GLN A 2 3.27 -9.62 13.68
C GLN A 2 3.41 -8.30 12.90
N ALA A 3 4.40 -7.46 13.23
CA ALA A 3 4.69 -6.23 12.50
C ALA A 3 5.29 -6.49 11.10
N ASP A 4 6.22 -7.44 10.98
CA ASP A 4 6.81 -7.83 9.68
C ASP A 4 5.78 -8.49 8.77
N ASP A 5 4.94 -9.36 9.34
CA ASP A 5 3.88 -10.02 8.60
C ASP A 5 2.86 -8.99 8.09
N ALA A 6 2.52 -7.98 8.91
CA ALA A 6 1.66 -6.88 8.49
C ALA A 6 2.30 -6.04 7.36
N LEU A 7 3.61 -5.76 7.42
CA LEU A 7 4.33 -5.04 6.36
C LEU A 7 4.37 -5.83 5.05
N LEU A 8 4.68 -7.13 5.11
CA LEU A 8 4.69 -8.02 3.95
C LEU A 8 3.32 -8.09 3.28
N ASN A 9 2.26 -8.25 4.08
CA ASN A 9 0.89 -8.29 3.57
C ASN A 9 0.43 -6.93 3.03
N LEU A 10 0.87 -5.82 3.62
CA LEU A 10 0.62 -4.48 3.11
C LEU A 10 1.27 -4.30 1.73
N ARG A 11 2.55 -4.69 1.56
CA ARG A 11 3.26 -4.67 0.26
C ARG A 11 2.54 -5.50 -0.79
N LEU A 12 2.13 -6.73 -0.43
CA LEU A 12 1.41 -7.62 -1.34
C LEU A 12 0.07 -7.03 -1.78
N SER A 13 -0.69 -6.48 -0.84
CA SER A 13 -2.00 -5.85 -1.10
C SER A 13 -1.87 -4.63 -2.01
N LEU A 14 -0.81 -3.84 -1.83
CA LEU A 14 -0.49 -2.69 -2.68
C LEU A 14 -0.13 -3.11 -4.11
N ARG A 15 0.71 -4.15 -4.29
CA ARG A 15 1.01 -4.70 -5.63
C ARG A 15 -0.24 -5.24 -6.31
N TYR A 16 -1.05 -5.98 -5.57
CA TYR A 16 -2.30 -6.55 -6.09
C TYR A 16 -3.27 -5.47 -6.57
N LYS A 17 -3.40 -4.37 -5.80
CA LYS A 17 -4.18 -3.18 -6.20
C LYS A 17 -3.71 -2.59 -7.53
N ASP A 18 -2.39 -2.46 -7.69
CA ASP A 18 -1.79 -1.87 -8.89
C ASP A 18 -2.05 -2.76 -10.12
N SER A 19 -1.83 -4.07 -10.00
CA SER A 19 -2.11 -5.04 -11.07
C SER A 19 -3.57 -4.99 -11.54
N ILE A 20 -4.54 -4.96 -10.61
CA ILE A 20 -5.97 -4.86 -10.96
C ILE A 20 -6.29 -3.52 -11.63
N THR A 21 -5.69 -2.43 -11.14
CA THR A 21 -5.92 -1.09 -11.73
C THR A 21 -5.40 -1.04 -13.17
N GLN A 22 -4.26 -1.67 -13.45
CA GLN A 22 -3.70 -1.76 -14.79
C GLN A 22 -4.54 -2.66 -15.70
N GLU A 23 -4.97 -3.83 -15.22
CA GLU A 23 -5.86 -4.72 -15.96
C GLU A 23 -7.19 -4.05 -16.31
N GLN A 24 -7.78 -3.29 -15.36
CA GLN A 24 -9.00 -2.52 -15.60
C GLN A 24 -8.80 -1.49 -16.72
N LYS A 25 -7.69 -0.75 -16.71
CA LYS A 25 -7.39 0.25 -17.77
C LYS A 25 -7.32 -0.39 -19.16
N LEU A 26 -6.88 -1.65 -19.25
CA LEU A 26 -6.73 -2.36 -20.52
C LEU A 26 -8.02 -3.03 -21.00
N VAL A 27 -8.86 -3.53 -20.08
CA VAL A 27 -9.91 -4.51 -20.41
C VAL A 27 -11.35 -3.99 -20.15
N ALA A 28 -11.55 -2.94 -19.35
CA ALA A 28 -12.89 -2.54 -18.92
C ALA A 28 -13.67 -1.74 -19.98
N TYR A 29 -14.10 -2.40 -21.06
CA TYR A 29 -15.11 -1.88 -21.97
C TYR A 29 -16.52 -2.25 -21.46
N GLY A 30 -17.37 -1.24 -21.20
CA GLY A 30 -18.79 -1.38 -20.82
C GLY A 30 -19.14 -1.23 -19.33
N ASN A 31 -20.37 -0.76 -19.05
CA ASN A 31 -20.84 -0.41 -17.69
C ASN A 31 -20.86 -1.58 -16.67
N ARG A 32 -21.17 -2.80 -17.12
CA ARG A 32 -21.24 -3.99 -16.24
C ARG A 32 -19.86 -4.43 -15.76
N ASN A 33 -18.87 -4.41 -16.64
CA ASN A 33 -17.47 -4.72 -16.31
C ASN A 33 -16.88 -3.64 -15.39
N ARG A 34 -17.24 -2.38 -15.63
CA ARG A 34 -16.86 -1.26 -14.76
C ARG A 34 -17.36 -1.43 -13.32
N THR A 35 -18.61 -1.89 -13.14
CA THR A 35 -19.23 -2.10 -11.82
C THR A 35 -18.59 -3.26 -11.06
N ARG A 36 -18.28 -4.38 -11.74
CA ARG A 36 -17.58 -5.51 -11.10
C ARG A 36 -16.15 -5.15 -10.71
N ALA A 37 -15.43 -4.48 -11.63
CA ALA A 37 -14.08 -4.04 -11.38
C ALA A 37 -14.01 -3.00 -10.24
N SER A 38 -15.00 -2.10 -10.13
CA SER A 38 -15.07 -1.17 -8.98
C SER A 38 -15.27 -1.89 -7.66
N THR A 39 -16.15 -2.91 -7.60
CA THR A 39 -16.31 -3.72 -6.38
C THR A 39 -15.01 -4.42 -5.98
N VAL A 40 -14.23 -4.91 -6.96
CA VAL A 40 -12.93 -5.54 -6.69
C VAL A 40 -11.93 -4.50 -6.17
N LEU A 41 -11.85 -3.31 -6.78
CA LEU A 41 -10.99 -2.23 -6.30
C LEU A 41 -11.35 -1.77 -4.89
N ASP A 42 -12.64 -1.67 -4.57
CA ASP A 42 -13.10 -1.33 -3.23
C ASP A 42 -12.68 -2.40 -2.20
N ARG A 43 -12.79 -3.68 -2.56
CA ARG A 43 -12.31 -4.79 -1.70
C ARG A 43 -10.81 -4.71 -1.47
N VAL A 44 -10.02 -4.45 -2.51
CA VAL A 44 -8.57 -4.33 -2.37
C VAL A 44 -8.18 -3.07 -1.58
N ARG A 45 -8.90 -1.96 -1.74
CA ARG A 45 -8.72 -0.78 -0.91
C ARG A 45 -8.99 -1.08 0.56
N ASN A 46 -10.06 -1.82 0.86
CA ASN A 46 -10.37 -2.25 2.22
C ASN A 46 -9.29 -3.20 2.77
N LEU A 47 -8.74 -4.09 1.95
CA LEU A 47 -7.64 -4.98 2.33
C LEU A 47 -6.38 -4.18 2.70
N VAL A 48 -6.00 -3.19 1.89
CA VAL A 48 -4.88 -2.30 2.17
C VAL A 48 -5.09 -1.54 3.48
N ASN A 49 -6.28 -0.99 3.69
CA ASN A 49 -6.62 -0.30 4.94
C ASN A 49 -6.54 -1.24 6.16
N HIS A 50 -7.02 -2.48 6.02
CA HIS A 50 -6.98 -3.48 7.08
C HIS A 50 -5.54 -3.79 7.52
N TRP A 51 -4.63 -4.00 6.57
CA TRP A 51 -3.22 -4.25 6.87
C TRP A 51 -2.51 -3.01 7.42
N ALA A 52 -2.84 -1.82 6.92
CA ALA A 52 -2.33 -0.56 7.46
C ALA A 52 -2.73 -0.36 8.93
N ASP A 53 -3.99 -0.62 9.27
CA ASP A 53 -4.48 -0.52 10.64
C ASP A 53 -3.88 -1.61 11.54
N THR A 54 -3.68 -2.81 11.01
CA THR A 54 -3.01 -3.90 11.73
C THR A 54 -1.56 -3.54 12.05
N TYR A 55 -0.84 -2.97 11.10
CA TYR A 55 0.52 -2.47 11.31
C TYR A 55 0.56 -1.36 12.36
N ARG A 56 -0.36 -0.39 12.29
CA ARG A 56 -0.47 0.70 13.29
C ARG A 56 -0.71 0.16 14.69
N ARG A 57 -1.59 -0.84 14.85
CA ARG A 57 -1.84 -1.50 16.13
C ARG A 57 -0.61 -2.25 16.64
N ALA A 58 0.07 -3.00 15.77
CA ALA A 58 1.31 -3.69 16.12
C ALA A 58 2.40 -2.69 16.54
N ARG A 59 2.54 -1.57 15.84
CA ARG A 59 3.47 -0.50 16.20
C ARG A 59 3.12 0.13 17.54
N SER A 60 1.85 0.44 17.81
CA SER A 60 1.42 0.93 19.13
C SER A 60 1.73 -0.05 20.26
N ALA A 61 1.59 -1.36 20.02
CA ALA A 61 1.96 -2.38 20.99
C ALA A 61 3.49 -2.42 21.22
N LEU A 62 4.29 -2.29 20.15
CA LEU A 62 5.75 -2.22 20.26
C LEU A 62 6.21 -0.97 21.03
N LEU A 63 5.60 0.20 20.78
CA LEU A 63 5.85 1.42 21.56
C LEU A 63 5.53 1.23 23.05
N ALA A 64 4.41 0.57 23.35
CA ALA A 64 4.03 0.26 24.73
C ALA A 64 5.01 -0.71 25.42
N LEU A 65 5.71 -1.56 24.65
CA LEU A 65 6.77 -2.45 25.13
C LEU A 65 8.12 -1.75 25.30
N GLY A 66 8.21 -0.43 25.05
CA GLY A 66 9.41 0.37 25.24
C GLY A 66 10.24 0.60 23.97
N MET A 67 9.69 0.31 22.79
CA MET A 67 10.30 0.66 21.52
C MET A 67 10.35 2.19 21.34
N SER A 68 11.44 2.71 20.78
CA SER A 68 11.58 4.13 20.48
C SER A 68 10.65 4.56 19.34
N GLU A 69 10.02 5.73 19.45
CA GLU A 69 9.20 6.29 18.36
C GLU A 69 10.00 6.57 17.08
N SER A 70 11.31 6.80 17.23
CA SER A 70 12.25 7.13 16.15
C SER A 70 13.00 5.91 15.62
N ASP A 71 12.57 4.71 15.97
CA ASP A 71 13.24 3.51 15.49
C ASP A 71 13.14 3.39 13.97
N LYS A 72 14.24 2.98 13.35
CA LYS A 72 14.36 2.85 11.90
C LYS A 72 13.72 1.58 11.37
N GLU A 73 13.51 0.60 12.24
CA GLU A 73 12.99 -0.72 11.86
C GLU A 73 11.47 -0.72 11.65
N PHE A 74 10.72 0.07 12.45
CA PHE A 74 9.27 0.25 12.26
C PHE A 74 8.86 1.74 12.23
N PRO A 75 9.10 2.43 11.08
CA PRO A 75 8.68 3.82 10.87
C PRO A 75 7.17 4.03 11.01
N ASN A 76 6.76 5.27 11.24
CA ASN A 76 5.34 5.61 11.24
C ASN A 76 4.74 5.44 9.83
N LEU A 77 3.59 4.79 9.73
CA LEU A 77 2.88 4.58 8.47
C LEU A 77 1.96 5.78 8.20
N ALA A 78 2.48 6.75 7.43
CA ALA A 78 1.69 7.88 7.00
C ALA A 78 0.62 7.43 5.98
N PRO A 79 -0.55 8.08 5.92
CA PRO A 79 -1.56 7.74 4.92
C PRO A 79 -1.01 7.88 3.49
N GLU A 80 -0.06 8.78 3.25
CA GLU A 80 0.62 9.00 1.97
C GLU A 80 1.44 7.78 1.53
N ASP A 81 2.01 7.03 2.47
CA ASP A 81 2.81 5.83 2.21
C ASP A 81 1.95 4.66 1.69
N VAL A 82 0.66 4.68 2.02
CA VAL A 82 -0.33 3.69 1.60
C VAL A 82 -0.83 3.97 0.17
N PHE A 83 -0.51 5.14 -0.38
CA PHE A 83 -0.78 5.45 -1.78
C PHE A 83 0.45 5.16 -2.63
N LEU A 84 0.33 4.12 -3.47
CA LEU A 84 1.22 3.89 -4.60
C LEU A 84 1.10 5.09 -5.56
N LYS A 85 1.91 6.12 -5.33
CA LYS A 85 2.22 7.08 -6.38
C LYS A 85 3.05 6.27 -7.39
N MET A 86 2.66 6.31 -8.66
CA MET A 86 3.04 5.39 -9.74
C MET A 86 4.43 4.73 -9.63
N VAL A 87 4.48 3.40 -9.56
CA VAL A 87 5.73 2.61 -9.67
C VAL A 87 6.22 2.50 -11.13
N TYR A 88 5.32 2.65 -12.10
CA TYR A 88 5.59 2.44 -13.53
C TYR A 88 5.47 3.70 -14.40
N ALA A 89 5.48 4.91 -13.81
CA ALA A 89 5.55 6.11 -14.63
C ALA A 89 6.92 6.15 -15.32
N PRO A 90 7.00 6.39 -16.65
CA PRO A 90 8.28 6.61 -17.30
C PRO A 90 8.98 7.75 -16.58
N LYS A 91 10.18 7.49 -16.05
CA LYS A 91 11.00 8.50 -15.38
C LYS A 91 11.21 9.64 -16.37
N GLU A 92 10.56 10.78 -16.13
CA GLU A 92 10.93 12.00 -16.83
C GLU A 92 12.37 12.38 -16.41
N LEU A 93 13.22 12.57 -17.41
CA LEU A 93 14.61 13.01 -17.25
C LEU A 93 14.61 14.39 -16.56
N GLY A 94 14.89 14.40 -15.26
CA GLY A 94 14.89 15.62 -14.43
C GLY A 94 14.33 15.43 -13.03
N THR A 95 13.56 14.35 -12.80
CA THR A 95 13.06 14.03 -11.46
C THR A 95 14.09 13.23 -10.68
N GLY A 96 14.81 13.90 -9.77
CA GLY A 96 15.73 13.25 -8.82
C GLY A 96 15.06 12.10 -8.07
N THR A 97 15.83 11.05 -7.79
CA THR A 97 15.50 9.84 -7.00
C THR A 97 14.05 9.75 -6.56
N TYR A 98 13.22 9.11 -7.38
CA TYR A 98 11.89 8.70 -6.98
C TYR A 98 12.01 7.69 -5.84
N THR A 99 11.92 8.18 -4.61
CA THR A 99 11.83 7.38 -3.40
C THR A 99 10.43 6.79 -3.38
N GLY A 100 10.29 5.55 -3.83
CA GLY A 100 9.15 4.74 -3.40
C GLY A 100 9.06 4.85 -1.88
N SER A 101 7.84 4.96 -1.35
CA SER A 101 7.61 4.98 0.11
C SER A 101 8.50 3.96 0.83
N TRP A 102 8.98 4.27 2.05
CA TRP A 102 9.90 3.43 2.83
C TRP A 102 9.46 1.97 3.00
N ILE A 103 8.18 1.71 2.73
CA ILE A 103 7.60 0.37 2.65
C ILE A 103 8.20 -0.46 1.49
N TRP A 104 8.93 0.08 0.52
CA TRP A 104 9.51 -0.70 -0.60
C TRP A 104 10.90 -1.26 -0.34
#